data_AF-A0A137Q600-F1
#
_entry.id   AF-A0A137Q600-F1
#
_cell.length_a   1.000
_cell.length_b   1.000
_cell.length_c   1.000
_cell.angle_alpha   90.00
_cell.angle_beta   90.00
_cell.angle_gamma   90.00
#
_symmetry.space_group_name_H-M   'P 1'
#
loop_
_entity.id
_entity.type
_entity.pdbx_description
1 polymer ?
#
loop_
_entity_poly.entity_id
_entity_poly.type
_entity_poly.pdbx_seq_one_letter_code
_entity_poly.pdbx_strand_id
1 'polypeptide(L)'
;PHFNTKSIIPQNILAQRPYRFSRDDYSEGILLDTDKNAIGHSIPTPFQQNGMAELIRGRAGTLDLDLHCYPDPSHTEIKACIAALHGLPYTDYVLLGVGSDEVIGLVMHICVTSGREKIFIMPLTKPVLTISLVEAFSNLVIFQ
;
A
#
# COMPACT_ATOMS: atom_id res chain seq x y z
N PRO A 1 8.17 -34.36 -20.15
CA PRO A 1 7.46 -33.24 -19.51
C PRO A 1 7.80 -31.92 -20.23
N HIS A 2 6.79 -31.25 -20.80
CA HIS A 2 7.00 -30.28 -21.89
C HIS A 2 7.13 -28.79 -21.47
N PHE A 3 7.06 -28.46 -20.16
CA PHE A 3 7.33 -27.12 -19.64
C PHE A 3 7.64 -27.17 -18.12
N ASN A 4 8.68 -26.45 -17.66
CA ASN A 4 9.03 -26.33 -16.23
C ASN A 4 9.15 -24.86 -15.84
N THR A 5 8.19 -24.34 -15.10
CA THR A 5 8.14 -22.94 -14.62
C THR A 5 9.31 -22.59 -13.70
N LYS A 6 9.91 -23.55 -13.00
CA LYS A 6 11.07 -23.30 -12.14
C LYS A 6 12.33 -22.92 -12.92
N SER A 7 12.38 -23.21 -14.22
CA SER A 7 13.52 -22.85 -15.06
C SER A 7 13.54 -21.37 -15.48
N ILE A 8 12.39 -20.67 -15.39
CA ILE A 8 12.24 -19.27 -15.82
C ILE A 8 12.14 -18.29 -14.65
N ILE A 9 11.85 -18.76 -13.45
CA ILE A 9 11.74 -17.90 -12.26
C ILE A 9 13.14 -17.72 -11.66
N PRO A 10 13.57 -16.47 -11.40
CA PRO A 10 14.82 -16.18 -10.70
C PRO A 10 14.97 -16.93 -9.37
N GLN A 11 16.17 -17.44 -9.09
CA GLN A 11 16.42 -18.29 -7.91
C GLN A 11 16.20 -17.55 -6.58
N ASN A 12 16.44 -16.24 -6.54
CA ASN A 12 16.15 -15.38 -5.38
C ASN A 12 14.64 -15.34 -5.10
N ILE A 13 13.80 -15.29 -6.12
CA ILE A 13 12.33 -15.28 -5.98
C ILE A 13 11.84 -16.67 -5.54
N LEU A 14 12.42 -17.75 -6.08
CA LEU A 14 12.08 -19.12 -5.68
C LEU A 14 12.44 -19.43 -4.22
N ALA A 15 13.49 -18.79 -3.68
CA ALA A 15 13.95 -18.98 -2.31
C ALA A 15 13.13 -18.19 -1.27
N GLN A 16 12.29 -17.25 -1.72
CA GLN A 16 11.53 -16.38 -0.84
C GLN A 16 10.34 -17.06 -0.20
N ARG A 17 10.01 -16.60 1.01
CA ARG A 17 8.76 -16.94 1.68
C ARG A 17 7.80 -15.77 1.51
N PRO A 18 6.55 -16.01 1.06
CA PRO A 18 5.54 -14.97 1.00
C PRO A 18 5.37 -14.28 2.35
N TYR A 19 5.06 -12.98 2.34
CA TYR A 19 4.65 -12.30 3.56
C TYR A 19 3.42 -13.00 4.14
N ARG A 20 3.43 -13.23 5.46
CA ARG A 20 2.30 -13.82 6.17
C ARG A 20 1.62 -12.74 6.99
N PHE A 21 0.34 -12.56 6.75
CA PHE A 21 -0.49 -11.62 7.47
C PHE A 21 -1.30 -12.35 8.54
N SER A 22 -1.63 -11.69 9.63
CA SER A 22 -2.33 -12.33 10.75
C SER A 22 -3.73 -12.85 10.40
N ARG A 23 -4.38 -12.25 9.38
CA ARG A 23 -5.64 -12.77 8.81
C ARG A 23 -5.48 -14.08 8.03
N ASP A 24 -4.27 -14.46 7.65
CA ASP A 24 -4.02 -15.78 7.04
C ASP A 24 -4.23 -16.90 8.06
N ASP A 25 -4.07 -16.58 9.36
CA ASP A 25 -4.24 -17.54 10.47
C ASP A 25 -5.65 -17.46 11.08
N TYR A 26 -6.28 -16.28 11.08
CA TYR A 26 -7.58 -16.07 11.72
C TYR A 26 -8.53 -15.22 10.88
N SER A 27 -9.71 -15.77 10.56
CA SER A 27 -10.76 -15.05 9.81
C SER A 27 -11.89 -14.52 10.71
N GLU A 28 -12.02 -15.03 11.93
CA GLU A 28 -13.11 -14.72 12.87
C GLU A 28 -12.58 -14.44 14.29
N GLY A 29 -13.43 -13.85 15.13
CA GLY A 29 -13.10 -13.51 16.51
C GLY A 29 -12.74 -12.03 16.74
N ILE A 30 -12.07 -11.77 17.86
CA ILE A 30 -11.57 -10.43 18.23
C ILE A 30 -10.20 -10.24 17.57
N LEU A 31 -10.12 -9.32 16.61
CA LEU A 31 -8.94 -9.13 15.76
C LEU A 31 -8.29 -7.78 16.07
N LEU A 32 -7.20 -7.81 16.84
CA LEU A 32 -6.48 -6.62 17.36
C LEU A 32 -5.00 -6.58 16.92
N ASP A 33 -4.74 -7.19 15.78
CA ASP A 33 -3.45 -7.59 15.25
C ASP A 33 -2.97 -6.74 14.07
N THR A 34 -3.83 -5.86 13.55
CA THR A 34 -3.61 -5.18 12.25
C THR A 34 -3.65 -3.65 12.31
N ASP A 35 -3.56 -3.04 13.50
CA ASP A 35 -3.59 -1.58 13.72
C ASP A 35 -4.74 -0.84 12.98
N LYS A 36 -5.85 -1.54 12.70
CA LYS A 36 -7.00 -0.97 12.00
C LYS A 36 -7.85 -0.16 12.97
N ASN A 37 -8.50 0.87 12.44
CA ASN A 37 -9.53 1.60 13.17
C ASN A 37 -10.77 0.71 13.39
N ALA A 38 -11.04 0.32 14.63
CA ALA A 38 -12.17 -0.53 15.01
C ALA A 38 -13.55 0.16 14.87
N ILE A 39 -13.59 1.50 14.88
CA ILE A 39 -14.84 2.28 14.84
C ILE A 39 -15.39 2.39 13.40
N GLY A 40 -14.55 2.10 12.39
CA GLY A 40 -14.92 2.27 10.99
C GLY A 40 -14.81 3.73 10.51
N HIS A 41 -15.27 3.97 9.28
CA HIS A 41 -15.19 5.29 8.67
C HIS A 41 -16.36 6.20 9.05
N SER A 42 -16.14 7.50 9.12
CA SER A 42 -17.21 8.50 9.34
C SER A 42 -17.99 8.85 8.07
N ILE A 43 -17.72 8.18 6.95
CA ILE A 43 -18.43 8.41 5.69
C ILE A 43 -19.88 7.97 5.85
N PRO A 44 -20.87 8.86 5.66
CA PRO A 44 -22.28 8.52 5.82
C PRO A 44 -22.67 7.44 4.82
N THR A 45 -23.27 6.36 5.31
CA THR A 45 -23.78 5.29 4.47
C THR A 45 -25.18 5.64 3.97
N PRO A 46 -25.56 5.24 2.74
CA PRO A 46 -26.87 5.55 2.17
C PRO A 46 -28.06 5.00 2.99
N PHE A 47 -27.82 4.10 3.94
CA PHE A 47 -28.84 3.56 4.84
C PHE A 47 -29.09 4.40 6.12
N GLN A 48 -28.38 5.52 6.33
CA GLN A 48 -28.52 6.36 7.53
C GLN A 48 -29.03 7.79 7.29
N GLN A 49 -29.87 8.02 6.28
CA GLN A 49 -30.27 9.40 5.94
C GLN A 49 -31.79 9.58 5.75
N ASN A 50 -32.50 9.73 6.88
CA ASN A 50 -33.56 10.72 6.96
C ASN A 50 -32.92 12.04 7.42
N GLY A 51 -32.42 12.87 6.50
CA GLY A 51 -32.20 14.29 6.80
C GLY A 51 -30.96 15.01 6.25
N MET A 52 -29.92 14.32 5.77
CA MET A 52 -28.69 14.97 5.24
C MET A 52 -28.21 14.30 3.95
N ALA A 53 -29.12 14.20 2.97
CA ALA A 53 -28.83 13.65 1.65
C ALA A 53 -27.92 14.55 0.77
N GLU A 54 -27.63 15.80 1.17
CA GLU A 54 -26.91 16.75 0.31
C GLU A 54 -25.38 16.67 0.37
N LEU A 55 -24.79 16.14 1.45
CA LEU A 55 -23.33 15.93 1.54
C LEU A 55 -22.89 14.63 0.83
N ILE A 56 -23.83 13.82 0.33
CA ILE A 56 -23.59 12.55 -0.36
C ILE A 56 -23.77 12.72 -1.88
N ARG A 57 -23.29 13.82 -2.47
CA ARG A 57 -23.08 13.86 -3.93
C ARG A 57 -21.91 12.98 -4.39
N GLY A 58 -21.07 12.50 -3.46
CA GLY A 58 -19.90 11.69 -3.79
C GLY A 58 -20.09 10.17 -3.77
N ARG A 59 -21.24 9.61 -3.34
CA ARG A 59 -21.35 8.15 -3.10
C ARG A 59 -22.66 7.47 -3.48
N ALA A 60 -23.67 8.21 -3.95
CA ALA A 60 -24.69 7.64 -4.84
C ALA A 60 -24.10 7.28 -6.22
N GLY A 61 -22.86 7.71 -6.50
CA GLY A 61 -22.24 7.68 -7.81
C GLY A 61 -21.30 6.53 -8.13
N THR A 62 -21.21 5.42 -7.38
CA THR A 62 -20.34 4.31 -7.83
C THR A 62 -20.77 3.74 -9.19
N LEU A 63 -22.07 3.86 -9.52
CA LEU A 63 -22.64 3.54 -10.84
C LEU A 63 -22.56 4.72 -11.83
N ASP A 64 -22.28 5.93 -11.35
CA ASP A 64 -22.18 7.19 -12.12
C ASP A 64 -20.72 7.60 -12.35
N LEU A 65 -19.78 6.83 -11.78
CA LEU A 65 -18.36 6.99 -12.04
C LEU A 65 -18.09 6.57 -13.48
N ASP A 66 -17.33 7.40 -14.18
CA ASP A 66 -16.79 7.06 -15.47
C ASP A 66 -15.69 5.99 -15.31
N LEU A 67 -16.13 4.73 -15.18
CA LEU A 67 -15.26 3.56 -15.07
C LEU A 67 -14.69 3.11 -16.42
N HIS A 68 -15.11 3.73 -17.53
CA HIS A 68 -14.59 3.40 -18.85
C HIS A 68 -13.33 4.21 -19.18
N CYS A 69 -13.14 5.35 -18.52
CA CYS A 69 -11.93 6.14 -18.59
C CYS A 69 -10.97 5.82 -17.43
N TYR A 70 -9.68 6.00 -17.69
CA TYR A 70 -8.70 6.00 -16.62
C TYR A 70 -8.88 7.24 -15.74
N PRO A 71 -8.67 7.12 -14.41
CA PRO A 71 -8.67 8.28 -13.53
C PRO A 71 -7.51 9.22 -13.90
N ASP A 72 -7.65 10.51 -13.57
CA ASP A 72 -6.59 11.49 -13.77
C ASP A 72 -5.33 11.08 -12.97
N PRO A 73 -4.18 10.85 -13.62
CA PRO A 73 -2.96 10.47 -12.94
C PRO A 73 -2.40 11.56 -12.02
N SER A 74 -2.78 12.83 -12.21
CA SER A 74 -2.24 13.95 -11.44
C SER A 74 -2.70 13.94 -9.97
N HIS A 75 -3.94 13.49 -9.72
CA HIS A 75 -4.60 13.45 -8.41
C HIS A 75 -4.56 14.80 -7.66
N THR A 76 -4.66 15.92 -8.41
CA THR A 76 -4.42 17.27 -7.89
C THR A 76 -5.29 17.63 -6.68
N GLU A 77 -6.59 17.32 -6.72
CA GLU A 77 -7.53 17.64 -5.65
C GLU A 77 -7.18 16.95 -4.32
N ILE A 78 -6.89 15.65 -4.36
CA ILE A 78 -6.55 14.86 -3.17
C ILE A 78 -5.21 15.34 -2.59
N LYS A 79 -4.22 15.61 -3.45
CA LYS A 79 -2.92 16.13 -3.01
C LYS A 79 -3.07 17.48 -2.32
N ALA A 80 -3.90 18.38 -2.84
CA ALA A 80 -4.18 19.67 -2.22
C ALA A 80 -4.84 19.51 -0.84
N CYS A 81 -5.83 18.63 -0.71
CA CYS A 81 -6.47 18.32 0.57
C CYS A 81 -5.48 17.77 1.61
N ILE A 82 -4.60 16.84 1.22
CA ILE A 82 -3.57 16.27 2.11
C ILE A 82 -2.53 17.33 2.49
N ALA A 83 -2.05 18.12 1.53
CA ALA A 83 -1.11 19.20 1.80
C ALA A 83 -1.68 20.20 2.82
N ALA A 84 -2.94 20.61 2.66
CA ALA A 84 -3.63 21.49 3.60
C ALA A 84 -3.79 20.85 4.99
N LEU A 85 -4.17 19.56 5.06
CA LEU A 85 -4.32 18.82 6.32
C LEU A 85 -3.02 18.76 7.12
N HIS A 86 -1.88 18.63 6.44
CA HIS A 86 -0.56 18.53 7.05
C HIS A 86 0.20 19.87 7.13
N GLY A 87 -0.40 20.98 6.70
CA GLY A 87 0.24 22.31 6.72
C GLY A 87 1.46 22.44 5.79
N LEU A 88 1.47 21.70 4.67
CA LEU A 88 2.56 21.73 3.69
C LEU A 88 2.43 22.95 2.75
N PRO A 89 3.53 23.61 2.38
CA PRO A 89 3.50 24.81 1.56
C PRO A 89 3.13 24.55 0.10
N TYR A 90 3.40 23.36 -0.43
CA TYR A 90 3.16 23.02 -1.84
C TYR A 90 2.63 21.58 -1.98
N THR A 91 1.82 21.35 -3.01
CA THR A 91 1.25 20.02 -3.35
C THR A 91 2.30 19.01 -3.79
N ASP A 92 3.43 19.49 -4.32
CA ASP A 92 4.51 18.65 -4.86
C ASP A 92 5.26 17.87 -3.76
N TYR A 93 5.02 18.21 -2.49
CA TYR A 93 5.54 17.50 -1.33
C TYR A 93 4.71 16.25 -1.00
N VAL A 94 3.61 16.02 -1.72
CA VAL A 94 2.70 14.90 -1.52
C VAL A 94 2.85 13.89 -2.65
N LEU A 95 3.37 12.71 -2.31
CA LEU A 95 3.37 11.53 -3.17
C LEU A 95 2.21 10.60 -2.78
N LEU A 96 1.47 10.13 -3.77
CA LEU A 96 0.37 9.19 -3.60
C LEU A 96 0.74 7.84 -4.21
N GLY A 97 0.27 6.76 -3.57
CA GLY A 97 0.39 5.39 -4.03
C GLY A 97 -0.71 4.52 -3.40
N VAL A 98 -0.79 3.27 -3.82
CA VAL A 98 -1.70 2.24 -3.30
C VAL A 98 -1.18 1.73 -1.95
N GLY A 99 -1.32 2.58 -0.93
CA GLY A 99 -0.79 2.34 0.41
C GLY A 99 0.68 2.70 0.54
N SER A 100 1.19 2.62 1.78
CA SER A 100 2.60 2.95 2.07
C SER A 100 3.59 2.02 1.39
N ASP A 101 3.19 0.77 1.16
CA ASP A 101 4.10 -0.30 0.73
C ASP A 101 4.59 -0.06 -0.71
N GLU A 102 3.73 0.48 -1.58
CA GLU A 102 4.12 0.89 -2.93
C GLU A 102 5.11 2.05 -2.91
N VAL A 103 4.86 3.07 -2.08
CA VAL A 103 5.75 4.24 -1.96
C VAL A 103 7.13 3.82 -1.45
N ILE A 104 7.16 2.94 -0.45
CA ILE A 104 8.40 2.36 0.08
C ILE A 104 9.13 1.57 -1.02
N GLY A 105 8.42 0.71 -1.75
CA GLY A 105 8.98 -0.06 -2.86
C GLY A 105 9.57 0.83 -3.96
N LEU A 106 8.88 1.93 -4.29
CA LEU A 106 9.34 2.90 -5.28
C LEU A 106 10.62 3.61 -4.82
N VAL A 107 10.68 4.06 -3.56
CA VAL A 107 11.90 4.68 -3.00
C VAL A 107 13.07 3.71 -3.04
N MET A 108 12.85 2.43 -2.70
CA MET A 108 13.88 1.41 -2.79
C MET A 108 14.35 1.21 -4.24
N HIS A 109 13.42 1.16 -5.20
CA HIS A 109 13.74 0.98 -6.61
C HIS A 109 14.54 2.15 -7.21
N ILE A 110 14.25 3.39 -6.78
CA ILE A 110 14.96 4.59 -7.26
C ILE A 110 16.35 4.70 -6.62
N CYS A 111 16.47 4.40 -5.32
CA CYS A 111 17.67 4.69 -4.55
C CYS A 111 18.70 3.56 -4.54
N VAL A 112 18.33 2.32 -4.87
CA VAL A 112 19.17 1.14 -4.62
C VAL A 112 19.30 0.26 -5.85
N THR A 113 20.54 0.03 -6.27
CA THR A 113 20.90 -0.86 -7.37
C THR A 113 21.26 -2.23 -6.83
N SER A 114 20.72 -3.27 -7.47
CA SER A 114 20.93 -4.64 -7.00
C SER A 114 22.41 -5.04 -7.03
N GLY A 115 22.88 -5.54 -5.89
CA GLY A 115 24.27 -6.00 -5.70
C GLY A 115 25.31 -4.90 -5.45
N ARG A 116 24.92 -3.62 -5.39
CA ARG A 116 25.84 -2.50 -5.12
C ARG A 116 25.58 -1.87 -3.76
N GLU A 117 24.41 -1.28 -3.58
CA GLU A 117 24.02 -0.63 -2.33
C GLU A 117 23.36 -1.64 -1.37
N LYS A 118 23.41 -1.34 -0.08
CA LYS A 118 22.80 -2.13 0.99
C LYS A 118 21.82 -1.25 1.75
N ILE A 119 20.72 -1.85 2.17
CA ILE A 119 19.68 -1.16 2.94
C ILE A 119 19.77 -1.62 4.38
N PHE A 120 19.80 -0.65 5.29
CA PHE A 120 19.85 -0.88 6.72
C PHE A 120 18.45 -0.73 7.31
N ILE A 121 17.99 -1.75 8.05
CA ILE A 121 16.75 -1.70 8.82
C ILE A 121 17.05 -2.10 10.26
N MET A 122 16.39 -1.45 11.22
CA MET A 122 16.41 -1.92 12.60
C MET A 122 15.46 -3.12 12.79
N PRO A 123 15.86 -4.19 13.48
CA PRO A 123 15.09 -5.44 13.60
C PRO A 123 13.67 -5.30 14.16
N LEU A 124 13.38 -4.21 14.88
CA LEU A 124 12.08 -3.94 15.49
C LEU A 124 11.15 -3.08 14.61
N THR A 125 11.47 -2.89 13.33
CA THR A 125 10.68 -2.07 12.41
C THR A 125 9.62 -2.90 11.68
N LYS A 126 8.64 -2.22 11.05
CA LYS A 126 7.51 -2.84 10.32
C LYS A 126 7.96 -3.99 9.40
N PRO A 127 7.38 -5.20 9.52
CA PRO A 127 7.77 -6.39 8.75
C PRO A 127 7.75 -6.21 7.23
N VAL A 128 6.85 -5.35 6.71
CA VAL A 128 6.72 -5.10 5.27
C VAL A 128 7.99 -4.50 4.66
N LEU A 129 8.71 -3.66 5.41
CA LEU A 129 9.99 -3.09 4.96
C LEU A 129 11.02 -4.19 4.70
N THR A 130 11.06 -5.20 5.56
CA THR A 130 11.99 -6.33 5.43
C THR A 130 11.73 -7.14 4.17
N ILE A 131 10.48 -7.21 3.71
CA ILE A 131 10.06 -8.11 2.61
C ILE A 131 10.27 -7.44 1.26
N SER A 132 9.86 -6.18 1.12
CA SER A 132 10.12 -5.39 -0.10
C SER A 132 11.61 -5.36 -0.46
N LEU A 133 12.48 -5.48 0.54
CA LEU A 133 13.93 -5.54 0.35
C LEU A 133 14.45 -6.89 -0.09
N VAL A 134 13.89 -7.97 0.45
CA VAL A 134 14.28 -9.32 0.05
C VAL A 134 13.82 -9.57 -1.40
N GLU A 135 12.64 -9.09 -1.80
CA GLU A 135 12.12 -9.17 -3.17
C GLU A 135 13.03 -8.46 -4.20
N ALA A 136 13.55 -7.29 -3.85
CA ALA A 136 14.37 -6.48 -4.75
C ALA A 136 15.87 -6.87 -4.75
N PHE A 137 16.41 -7.48 -3.69
CA PHE A 137 17.86 -7.61 -3.49
C PHE A 137 18.31 -9.00 -3.03
N SER A 138 19.17 -9.64 -3.82
CA SER A 138 19.79 -10.94 -3.50
C SER A 138 20.90 -10.88 -2.43
N ASN A 139 21.33 -9.69 -2.01
CA ASN A 139 22.43 -9.47 -1.04
C ASN A 139 22.05 -8.54 0.12
N LEU A 140 20.83 -8.67 0.66
CA LEU A 140 20.41 -7.94 1.85
C LEU A 140 21.11 -8.50 3.10
N VAL A 141 21.84 -7.65 3.82
CA VAL A 141 22.40 -7.99 5.14
C VAL A 141 21.45 -7.45 6.21
N ILE A 142 20.63 -8.33 6.76
CA ILE A 142 19.83 -8.05 7.96
C ILE A 142 20.71 -8.40 9.16
N PHE A 143 21.12 -7.40 9.96
CA PHE A 143 21.76 -7.66 11.25
C PHE A 143 20.66 -7.92 12.28
N GLN A 144 20.65 -9.12 12.87
CA GLN A 144 19.78 -9.48 14.01
C GLN A 144 20.43 -9.08 15.33
#